data_AF-A0A5N9BV08-F1
#
_entry.id   AF-A0A5N9BV08-F1
#
_cell.length_a   1.000
_cell.length_b   1.000
_cell.length_c   1.000
_cell.angle_alpha   90.00
_cell.angle_beta   90.00
_cell.angle_gamma   90.00
#
_symmetry.space_group_name_H-M   'P 1'
#
loop_
_entity.id
_entity.type
_entity.pdbx_description
1 polymer ?
#
loop_
_entity_poly.entity_id
_entity_poly.type
_entity_poly.pdbx_seq_one_letter_code
_entity_poly.pdbx_strand_id
1 'polypeptide(L)'
;MKRQSIGLVIIGLILVFILVGCGESSSESADKVSVTADVESSSNGQAASEQTEGATSSVHSIADSSDAYFDEEGNMISQSEPEEESVAEQQIDFLDVVVADEGRTTEKPLFTPVALKVGQKIASPTLPGGLTVLFAEVLEDSRCPIGSECPAPGKIVIRTELASNVTPLGELVMTIEEGQDGPTIKKVSRYSAVFISLEPHPIAGETIDPSEYVAVIAVIK
;
A
#
# COMPACT_ATOMS: atom_id res chain seq x y z
N MET A 1 -1.98 21.01 62.97
CA MET A 1 -2.39 19.60 63.16
C MET A 1 -1.76 18.79 62.03
N LYS A 2 -0.83 17.87 62.33
CA LYS A 2 -1.04 16.43 62.59
C LYS A 2 -1.40 15.64 61.32
N ARG A 3 -0.38 15.05 60.67
CA ARG A 3 -0.50 14.15 59.51
C ARG A 3 -1.24 12.86 59.89
N GLN A 4 -2.00 12.28 58.96
CA GLN A 4 -2.30 10.84 58.97
C GLN A 4 -2.11 10.27 57.56
N SER A 5 -0.95 9.63 57.35
CA SER A 5 -0.71 8.70 56.25
C SER A 5 -1.24 7.32 56.66
N ILE A 6 -2.15 6.75 55.88
CA ILE A 6 -2.63 5.37 56.05
C ILE A 6 -1.88 4.47 55.05
N GLY A 7 -1.47 3.28 55.50
CA GLY A 7 -0.87 2.27 54.63
C GLY A 7 -0.88 0.87 55.24
N LEU A 8 -1.24 -0.11 54.41
CA LEU A 8 -1.04 -1.58 54.49
C LEU A 8 -1.49 -2.06 53.08
N VAL A 9 -0.73 -2.78 52.24
CA VAL A 9 0.02 -4.04 52.42
C VAL A 9 -0.89 -5.27 52.54
N ILE A 10 -1.30 -5.79 51.38
CA ILE A 10 -1.70 -7.18 51.07
C ILE A 10 -1.11 -7.43 49.67
N ILE A 11 -0.01 -8.17 49.46
CA ILE A 11 0.25 -9.61 49.66
C ILE A 11 -0.51 -10.49 48.65
N GLY A 12 0.17 -10.79 47.54
CA GLY A 12 0.17 -12.12 46.93
C GLY A 12 -0.97 -12.53 46.00
N LEU A 13 -0.62 -12.70 44.71
CA LEU A 13 -0.71 -14.04 44.13
C LEU A 13 0.46 -14.27 43.16
N ILE A 14 1.22 -15.35 43.38
CA ILE A 14 2.15 -15.89 42.38
C ILE A 14 1.36 -16.93 41.61
N LEU A 15 1.26 -16.79 40.28
CA LEU A 15 0.76 -17.85 39.40
C LEU A 15 1.94 -18.43 38.63
N VAL A 16 2.20 -19.71 38.84
CA VAL A 16 3.36 -20.44 38.31
C VAL A 16 3.07 -20.96 36.90
N PHE A 17 4.13 -21.03 36.08
CA PHE A 17 4.15 -21.67 34.76
C PHE A 17 3.46 -23.05 34.75
N ILE A 18 2.76 -23.33 33.64
CA ILE A 18 2.65 -24.70 33.11
C ILE A 18 3.15 -24.65 31.67
N LEU A 19 4.30 -25.27 31.41
CA LEU A 19 4.82 -25.56 30.08
C LEU A 19 4.44 -27.01 29.71
N VAL A 20 3.39 -27.16 28.89
CA VAL A 20 3.03 -28.40 28.18
C VAL A 20 2.45 -27.98 26.83
N GLY A 21 2.89 -28.49 25.69
CA GLY A 21 4.01 -29.42 25.47
C GLY A 21 4.30 -29.57 23.97
N CYS A 22 5.31 -30.37 23.61
CA CYS A 22 5.64 -30.68 22.22
C CYS A 22 4.50 -31.48 21.54
N GLY A 23 4.25 -31.18 20.27
CA GLY A 23 3.21 -31.82 19.44
C GLY A 23 3.69 -32.00 18.01
N GLU A 24 4.76 -32.79 17.84
CA GLU A 24 5.37 -33.10 16.54
C GLU A 24 4.64 -34.28 15.90
N SER A 25 4.02 -34.08 14.73
CA SER A 25 3.39 -35.17 13.97
C SER A 25 3.30 -34.85 12.47
N SER A 26 4.36 -35.15 11.73
CA SER A 26 4.29 -35.33 10.27
C SER A 26 3.57 -36.64 9.94
N SER A 27 2.70 -36.64 8.93
CA SER A 27 2.14 -37.88 8.37
C SER A 27 1.82 -37.73 6.88
N GLU A 28 2.74 -38.14 6.02
CA GLU A 28 2.41 -38.54 4.65
C GLU A 28 1.56 -39.82 4.66
N SER A 29 0.55 -39.90 3.80
CA SER A 29 -0.02 -41.16 3.30
C SER A 29 -0.94 -40.88 2.11
N ALA A 30 -0.80 -41.64 1.03
CA ALA A 30 -1.68 -41.61 -0.14
C ALA A 30 -2.10 -43.03 -0.51
N ASP A 31 -3.33 -43.26 -0.99
CA ASP A 31 -3.56 -44.20 -2.10
C ASP A 31 -4.92 -44.07 -2.85
N LYS A 32 -4.96 -44.68 -4.06
CA LYS A 32 -6.05 -45.05 -5.02
C LYS A 32 -7.52 -44.76 -4.68
N VAL A 33 -8.35 -44.17 -5.56
CA VAL A 33 -8.78 -44.55 -6.95
C VAL A 33 -9.65 -45.83 -7.08
N SER A 34 -10.96 -45.65 -7.35
CA SER A 34 -11.81 -46.36 -8.36
C SER A 34 -13.28 -45.86 -8.26
N VAL A 35 -13.96 -45.29 -9.29
CA VAL A 35 -14.58 -45.93 -10.50
C VAL A 35 -15.65 -46.97 -10.08
N THR A 36 -16.97 -46.90 -10.38
CA THR A 36 -17.84 -46.59 -11.56
C THR A 36 -19.17 -45.87 -11.15
N ALA A 37 -20.22 -45.58 -11.96
CA ALA A 37 -20.47 -45.13 -13.36
C ALA A 37 -22.02 -44.93 -13.53
N ASP A 38 -22.50 -44.69 -14.77
CA ASP A 38 -23.90 -44.76 -15.28
C ASP A 38 -24.90 -43.64 -14.85
N VAL A 39 -25.66 -42.89 -15.70
CA VAL A 39 -26.44 -43.11 -16.98
C VAL A 39 -27.88 -43.60 -16.66
N GLU A 40 -29.04 -43.15 -17.21
CA GLU A 40 -29.56 -42.44 -18.44
C GLU A 40 -30.48 -41.25 -18.03
N SER A 41 -30.86 -40.17 -18.78
CA SER A 41 -31.27 -39.88 -20.19
C SER A 41 -32.80 -39.69 -20.41
N SER A 42 -33.18 -38.89 -21.42
CA SER A 42 -34.52 -38.68 -22.05
C SER A 42 -35.40 -37.46 -21.63
N SER A 43 -36.28 -36.88 -22.48
CA SER A 43 -36.21 -36.41 -23.90
C SER A 43 -37.53 -35.73 -24.36
N ASN A 44 -37.51 -35.02 -25.51
CA ASN A 44 -38.64 -34.41 -26.27
C ASN A 44 -39.43 -33.22 -25.64
N GLY A 45 -40.01 -32.28 -26.42
CA GLY A 45 -39.81 -31.95 -27.85
C GLY A 45 -40.98 -31.24 -28.57
N GLN A 46 -40.66 -30.24 -29.43
CA GLN A 46 -41.43 -29.73 -30.59
C GLN A 46 -42.80 -29.01 -30.37
N ALA A 47 -43.31 -28.13 -31.26
CA ALA A 47 -42.76 -27.32 -32.38
C ALA A 47 -43.81 -26.28 -32.91
N ALA A 48 -43.38 -25.37 -33.82
CA ALA A 48 -44.18 -24.50 -34.72
C ALA A 48 -45.05 -23.37 -34.06
N SER A 49 -45.30 -22.21 -34.67
CA SER A 49 -44.82 -21.51 -35.90
C SER A 49 -45.18 -19.98 -35.76
N GLU A 50 -45.12 -19.03 -36.72
CA GLU A 50 -44.97 -19.07 -38.19
C GLU A 50 -44.26 -17.84 -38.82
N GLN A 51 -44.96 -16.78 -39.28
CA GLN A 51 -44.40 -15.72 -40.15
C GLN A 51 -45.06 -14.34 -39.99
N THR A 52 -44.31 -13.25 -40.26
CA THR A 52 -44.76 -12.12 -41.10
C THR A 52 -43.56 -11.34 -41.64
N GLU A 53 -43.58 -10.93 -42.92
CA GLU A 53 -42.48 -10.20 -43.59
C GLU A 53 -42.81 -8.69 -43.73
N GLY A 54 -41.79 -7.82 -43.82
CA GLY A 54 -42.02 -6.36 -43.80
C GLY A 54 -40.86 -5.44 -44.20
N ALA A 55 -40.46 -5.49 -45.48
CA ALA A 55 -39.91 -4.39 -46.30
C ALA A 55 -38.69 -3.53 -45.88
N THR A 56 -37.78 -3.34 -46.85
CA THR A 56 -36.84 -2.20 -47.06
C THR A 56 -35.76 -1.89 -45.99
N SER A 57 -34.46 -1.69 -46.27
CA SER A 57 -33.65 -1.21 -47.42
C SER A 57 -32.97 0.13 -47.10
N SER A 58 -31.79 0.36 -47.70
CA SER A 58 -30.94 1.57 -47.65
C SER A 58 -30.04 1.75 -46.41
N VAL A 59 -29.08 2.66 -46.55
CA VAL A 59 -27.80 2.74 -45.81
C VAL A 59 -27.46 4.21 -45.54
N HIS A 60 -26.74 4.45 -44.45
CA HIS A 60 -25.89 5.61 -44.05
C HIS A 60 -26.15 5.90 -42.55
N SER A 61 -25.20 5.89 -41.62
CA SER A 61 -23.79 6.35 -41.57
C SER A 61 -23.65 7.80 -41.11
N ILE A 62 -23.05 7.94 -39.92
CA ILE A 62 -22.30 9.11 -39.41
C ILE A 62 -23.14 10.36 -39.06
N ALA A 63 -23.15 10.66 -37.76
CA ALA A 63 -23.23 12.01 -37.21
C ALA A 63 -22.47 12.01 -35.87
N ASP A 64 -21.14 11.83 -35.96
CA ASP A 64 -20.24 11.99 -34.81
C ASP A 64 -19.94 13.50 -34.65
N SER A 65 -20.13 14.05 -33.45
CA SER A 65 -20.26 15.49 -33.25
C SER A 65 -18.99 16.09 -32.64
N SER A 66 -17.92 16.11 -33.41
CA SER A 66 -16.68 16.80 -33.05
C SER A 66 -16.81 18.31 -33.34
N ASP A 67 -17.11 19.11 -32.30
CA ASP A 67 -17.19 20.57 -32.38
C ASP A 67 -15.79 21.17 -32.66
N ALA A 68 -15.54 21.54 -33.91
CA ALA A 68 -14.33 22.26 -34.31
C ALA A 68 -14.44 23.75 -33.93
N TYR A 69 -13.50 24.23 -33.13
CA TYR A 69 -13.41 25.65 -32.76
C TYR A 69 -12.56 26.41 -33.78
N PHE A 70 -12.97 27.64 -34.08
CA PHE A 70 -12.31 28.53 -35.03
C PHE A 70 -12.02 29.89 -34.38
N ASP A 71 -10.97 30.56 -34.82
CA ASP A 71 -10.68 31.95 -34.43
C ASP A 71 -11.53 32.96 -35.22
N GLU A 72 -11.46 34.25 -34.87
CA GLU A 72 -12.23 35.30 -35.56
C GLU A 72 -11.76 35.55 -37.02
N GLU A 73 -10.58 35.04 -37.40
CA GLU A 73 -10.08 35.01 -38.78
C GLU A 73 -10.46 33.75 -39.57
N GLY A 74 -11.06 32.74 -38.92
CA GLY A 74 -11.58 31.52 -39.54
C GLY A 74 -10.59 30.36 -39.68
N ASN A 75 -9.46 30.36 -38.95
CA ASN A 75 -8.56 29.20 -38.88
C ASN A 75 -9.08 28.17 -37.87
N MET A 76 -8.82 26.88 -38.09
CA MET A 76 -9.11 25.84 -37.08
C MET A 76 -8.16 25.98 -35.90
N ILE A 77 -8.73 26.21 -34.72
CA ILE A 77 -8.01 26.08 -33.45
C ILE A 77 -8.05 24.60 -33.07
N SER A 78 -6.96 23.87 -33.34
CA SER A 78 -6.75 22.60 -32.65
C SER A 78 -6.78 22.87 -31.15
N GLN A 79 -7.58 22.10 -30.39
CA GLN A 79 -7.42 22.07 -28.94
C GLN A 79 -5.99 21.57 -28.67
N SER A 80 -5.12 22.48 -28.24
CA SER A 80 -3.80 22.11 -27.78
C SER A 80 -3.96 21.14 -26.62
N GLU A 81 -3.38 19.95 -26.77
CA GLU A 81 -3.23 18.98 -25.69
C GLU A 81 -2.69 19.69 -24.44
N PRO A 82 -3.16 19.31 -23.24
CA PRO A 82 -3.07 20.14 -22.05
C PRO A 82 -1.65 20.65 -21.83
N GLU A 83 -1.53 21.94 -21.49
CA GLU A 83 -0.26 22.51 -21.05
C GLU A 83 0.31 21.58 -19.98
N GLU A 84 1.45 20.95 -20.26
CA GLU A 84 2.14 20.16 -19.25
C GLU A 84 2.62 21.15 -18.19
N GLU A 85 1.80 21.30 -17.14
CA GLU A 85 2.22 21.86 -15.86
C GLU A 85 3.36 20.98 -15.36
N SER A 86 4.58 21.31 -15.79
CA SER A 86 5.81 20.76 -15.24
C SER A 86 5.74 20.97 -13.73
N VAL A 87 5.46 19.89 -13.01
CA VAL A 87 5.14 19.94 -11.58
C VAL A 87 6.43 20.32 -10.88
N ALA A 88 6.60 21.63 -10.68
CA ALA A 88 7.84 22.22 -10.20
C ALA A 88 8.23 21.50 -8.90
N GLU A 89 9.35 20.79 -8.96
CA GLU A 89 9.80 19.89 -7.90
C GLU A 89 9.89 20.67 -6.60
N GLN A 90 8.90 20.46 -5.73
CA GLN A 90 8.88 21.14 -4.44
C GLN A 90 9.96 20.49 -3.59
N GLN A 91 11.17 21.04 -3.67
CA GLN A 91 12.35 20.55 -2.96
C GLN A 91 12.10 20.62 -1.45
N ILE A 92 11.62 19.52 -0.87
CA ILE A 92 11.37 19.42 0.56
C ILE A 92 12.72 19.36 1.27
N ASP A 93 13.03 20.44 1.99
CA ASP A 93 14.15 20.49 2.92
C ASP A 93 13.84 19.60 4.13
N PHE A 94 14.55 18.48 4.26
CA PHE A 94 14.43 17.54 5.36
C PHE A 94 15.57 17.74 6.37
N LEU A 95 15.27 17.54 7.65
CA LEU A 95 16.28 17.45 8.69
C LEU A 95 17.07 16.13 8.57
N ASP A 96 18.14 15.98 9.37
CA ASP A 96 18.95 14.76 9.41
C ASP A 96 18.10 13.49 9.69
N VAL A 97 18.44 12.38 9.03
CA VAL A 97 17.80 11.08 9.26
C VAL A 97 18.15 10.54 10.65
N VAL A 98 17.12 10.25 11.44
CA VAL A 98 17.26 9.69 12.79
C VAL A 98 16.85 8.21 12.80
N VAL A 99 17.55 7.36 13.54
CA VAL A 99 17.13 5.96 13.75
C VAL A 99 15.98 5.89 14.76
N ALA A 100 14.99 5.04 14.50
CA ALA A 100 13.83 4.87 15.37
C ALA A 100 14.16 4.22 16.73
N ASP A 101 13.49 4.70 17.77
CA ASP A 101 13.59 4.19 19.14
C ASP A 101 13.08 2.74 19.24
N GLU A 102 13.81 1.85 19.92
CA GLU A 102 13.44 0.44 20.04
C GLU A 102 12.20 0.23 20.93
N GLY A 103 11.25 -0.58 20.43
CA GLY A 103 10.06 -1.01 21.19
C GLY A 103 9.07 0.10 21.56
N ARG A 104 9.16 1.30 20.97
CA ARG A 104 8.30 2.46 21.27
C ARG A 104 7.96 3.27 20.02
N THR A 105 6.98 4.15 20.14
CA THR A 105 6.74 5.21 19.15
C THR A 105 7.87 6.24 19.22
N THR A 106 8.48 6.52 18.08
CA THR A 106 9.56 7.50 17.91
C THR A 106 8.94 8.88 17.66
N GLU A 107 8.93 9.76 18.66
CA GLU A 107 8.39 11.12 18.50
C GLU A 107 9.45 12.07 17.92
N LYS A 108 9.20 12.66 16.73
CA LYS A 108 10.08 13.65 16.08
C LYS A 108 9.28 14.78 15.43
N PRO A 109 9.84 16.01 15.33
CA PRO A 109 9.21 17.12 14.62
C PRO A 109 8.81 16.79 13.17
N LEU A 110 7.89 17.58 12.62
CA LEU A 110 7.63 17.57 11.17
C LEU A 110 8.93 17.83 10.39
N PHE A 111 9.02 17.32 9.17
CA PHE A 111 10.21 17.36 8.31
C PHE A 111 11.44 16.64 8.89
N THR A 112 11.30 15.86 9.97
CA THR A 112 12.32 14.90 10.42
C THR A 112 12.09 13.54 9.76
N PRO A 113 12.98 13.07 8.86
CA PRO A 113 12.95 11.71 8.35
C PRO A 113 13.49 10.73 9.40
N VAL A 114 12.89 9.55 9.47
CA VAL A 114 13.25 8.51 10.44
C VAL A 114 13.40 7.17 9.73
N ALA A 115 14.53 6.51 9.99
CA ALA A 115 14.79 5.13 9.60
C ALA A 115 14.01 4.17 10.53
N LEU A 116 12.99 3.53 9.99
CA LEU A 116 12.10 2.58 10.68
C LEU A 116 12.34 1.16 10.16
N LYS A 117 12.54 0.19 11.06
CA LYS A 117 12.32 -1.23 10.74
C LYS A 117 10.84 -1.58 10.72
N VAL A 118 10.52 -2.69 10.06
CA VAL A 118 9.19 -3.32 10.11
C VAL A 118 8.71 -3.43 11.57
N GLY A 119 7.50 -2.93 11.85
CA GLY A 119 6.93 -2.89 13.20
C GLY A 119 7.19 -1.59 14.00
N GLN A 120 8.16 -0.76 13.61
CA GLN A 120 8.43 0.52 14.29
C GLN A 120 7.49 1.65 13.80
N LYS A 121 7.24 2.63 14.69
CA LYS A 121 6.30 3.74 14.43
C LYS A 121 6.95 5.10 14.70
N ILE A 122 6.74 6.08 13.81
CA ILE A 122 6.95 7.51 14.12
C ILE A 122 5.65 8.19 14.55
N ALA A 123 5.77 9.25 15.34
CA ALA A 123 4.70 10.22 15.55
C ALA A 123 5.21 11.66 15.52
N SER A 124 4.39 12.56 14.98
CA SER A 124 4.60 14.01 15.03
C SER A 124 4.00 14.59 16.33
N PRO A 125 4.77 15.27 17.20
CA PRO A 125 4.33 15.69 18.54
C PRO A 125 3.44 16.96 18.54
N THR A 126 2.63 17.13 17.49
CA THR A 126 1.85 18.35 17.22
C THR A 126 0.44 18.29 17.81
N LEU A 127 0.28 18.86 19.01
CA LEU A 127 -1.03 18.98 19.66
C LEU A 127 -1.88 20.14 19.09
N PRO A 128 -3.22 19.99 18.99
CA PRO A 128 -3.97 18.74 19.12
C PRO A 128 -3.95 17.94 17.81
N GLY A 129 -3.64 16.64 17.86
CA GLY A 129 -3.71 15.74 16.70
C GLY A 129 -2.44 15.66 15.86
N GLY A 130 -1.43 14.92 16.34
CA GLY A 130 -0.32 14.45 15.51
C GLY A 130 -0.75 13.38 14.51
N LEU A 131 0.03 13.15 13.46
CA LEU A 131 0.00 11.93 12.66
C LEU A 131 1.05 10.95 13.18
N THR A 132 0.63 9.69 13.35
CA THR A 132 1.45 8.52 13.65
C THR A 132 1.48 7.62 12.42
N VAL A 133 2.67 7.12 12.05
CA VAL A 133 2.87 6.20 10.92
C VAL A 133 3.66 4.98 11.39
N LEU A 134 3.12 3.78 11.19
CA LEU A 134 3.81 2.49 11.34
C LEU A 134 4.30 2.03 9.96
N PHE A 135 5.56 1.60 9.85
CA PHE A 135 6.00 0.77 8.73
C PHE A 135 5.57 -0.68 8.97
N ALA A 136 4.53 -1.15 8.26
CA ALA A 136 3.85 -2.40 8.57
C ALA A 136 4.48 -3.62 7.89
N GLU A 137 4.78 -3.53 6.59
CA GLU A 137 5.58 -4.50 5.83
C GLU A 137 6.00 -3.93 4.45
N VAL A 138 6.93 -4.60 3.78
CA VAL A 138 7.16 -4.45 2.33
C VAL A 138 6.18 -5.38 1.60
N LEU A 139 5.44 -4.83 0.64
CA LEU A 139 4.50 -5.56 -0.21
C LEU A 139 5.15 -6.04 -1.51
N GLU A 140 6.05 -5.23 -2.06
CA GLU A 140 6.81 -5.53 -3.28
C GLU A 140 8.18 -4.85 -3.19
N ASP A 141 9.25 -5.55 -3.56
CA ASP A 141 10.52 -4.95 -3.93
C ASP A 141 10.99 -5.63 -5.21
N SER A 142 10.83 -4.93 -6.33
CA SER A 142 11.17 -5.39 -7.68
C SER A 142 12.31 -4.59 -8.31
N ARG A 143 12.98 -3.72 -7.52
CA ARG A 143 14.16 -2.93 -7.93
C ARG A 143 15.23 -3.81 -8.58
N CYS A 144 15.92 -3.27 -9.59
CA CYS A 144 16.98 -4.00 -10.26
C CYS A 144 18.12 -4.37 -9.29
N PRO A 145 18.45 -5.66 -9.08
CA PRO A 145 19.48 -6.05 -8.12
C PRO A 145 20.88 -5.65 -8.59
N ILE A 146 21.71 -5.16 -7.66
CA ILE A 146 23.10 -4.78 -7.93
C ILE A 146 23.85 -5.98 -8.52
N GLY A 147 24.43 -5.80 -9.70
CA GLY A 147 25.10 -6.85 -10.47
C GLY A 147 24.22 -7.55 -11.53
N SER A 148 22.95 -7.14 -11.69
CA SER A 148 22.03 -7.62 -12.74
C SER A 148 21.84 -6.60 -13.86
N GLU A 149 21.39 -7.06 -15.02
CA GLU A 149 20.82 -6.22 -16.08
C GLU A 149 19.29 -6.44 -16.13
N CYS A 150 18.50 -5.37 -15.99
CA CYS A 150 17.04 -5.46 -15.93
C CYS A 150 16.39 -4.76 -17.14
N PRO A 151 15.43 -5.39 -17.84
CA PRO A 151 14.83 -4.84 -19.06
C PRO A 151 13.71 -3.83 -18.81
N ALA A 152 13.30 -3.63 -17.55
CA ALA A 152 12.28 -2.70 -17.11
C ALA A 152 12.67 -2.13 -15.74
N PRO A 153 12.26 -0.90 -15.39
CA PRO A 153 12.41 -0.39 -14.03
C PRO A 153 11.57 -1.22 -13.06
N GLY A 154 12.14 -1.52 -11.90
CA GLY A 154 11.41 -2.06 -10.76
C GLY A 154 10.69 -0.98 -9.97
N LYS A 155 10.25 -1.34 -8.76
CA LYS A 155 9.68 -0.39 -7.78
C LYS A 155 9.73 -0.98 -6.37
N ILE A 156 9.51 -0.13 -5.38
CA ILE A 156 9.26 -0.51 -3.99
C ILE A 156 7.80 -0.20 -3.66
N VAL A 157 7.07 -1.14 -3.06
CA VAL A 157 5.74 -0.92 -2.49
C VAL A 157 5.76 -1.30 -1.01
N ILE A 158 5.38 -0.39 -0.11
CA ILE A 158 5.25 -0.66 1.34
C ILE A 158 3.82 -0.45 1.83
N ARG A 159 3.40 -1.23 2.84
CA ARG A 159 2.20 -0.95 3.64
C ARG A 159 2.58 -0.19 4.90
N THR A 160 1.78 0.82 5.23
CA THR A 160 1.85 1.54 6.50
C THR A 160 0.49 1.57 7.19
N GLU A 161 0.46 1.60 8.52
CA GLU A 161 -0.75 1.93 9.28
C GLU A 161 -0.67 3.37 9.79
N LEU A 162 -1.82 4.05 9.76
CA LEU A 162 -1.93 5.45 10.16
C LEU A 162 -2.83 5.60 11.38
N ALA A 163 -2.48 6.52 12.28
CA ALA A 163 -3.32 6.92 13.41
C ALA A 163 -3.16 8.42 13.73
N SER A 164 -4.18 9.04 14.32
CA SER A 164 -4.05 10.37 14.94
C SER A 164 -4.25 10.29 16.45
N ASN A 165 -3.17 10.54 17.20
CA ASN A 165 -3.02 10.23 18.62
C ASN A 165 -3.29 8.74 18.91
N VAL A 166 -4.54 8.39 19.20
CA VAL A 166 -5.00 7.02 19.54
C VAL A 166 -6.11 6.50 18.60
N THR A 167 -6.55 7.31 17.64
CA THR A 167 -7.61 6.95 16.68
C THR A 167 -6.97 6.41 15.39
N PRO A 168 -7.19 5.15 15.00
CA PRO A 168 -6.76 4.64 13.69
C PRO A 168 -7.38 5.44 12.54
N LEU A 169 -6.59 5.71 11.52
CA LEU A 169 -7.04 6.35 10.27
C LEU A 169 -7.13 5.34 9.10
N GLY A 170 -6.59 4.13 9.28
CA GLY A 170 -6.58 3.06 8.28
C GLY A 170 -5.17 2.74 7.79
N GLU A 171 -5.11 1.97 6.71
CA GLU A 171 -3.87 1.61 6.02
C GLU A 171 -3.55 2.63 4.91
N LEU A 172 -2.26 2.76 4.61
CA LEU A 172 -1.76 3.53 3.47
C LEU A 172 -0.66 2.74 2.77
N VAL A 173 -0.86 2.50 1.47
CA VAL A 173 0.17 1.95 0.58
C VAL A 173 0.97 3.10 -0.04
N MET A 174 2.29 2.99 -0.02
CA MET A 174 3.21 3.94 -0.65
C MET A 174 4.15 3.21 -1.60
N THR A 175 4.36 3.78 -2.78
CA THR A 175 5.17 3.21 -3.86
C THR A 175 6.25 4.19 -4.28
N ILE A 176 7.49 3.75 -4.49
CA ILE A 176 8.53 4.51 -5.18
C ILE A 176 8.90 3.69 -6.44
N GLU A 177 8.72 4.26 -7.62
CA GLU A 177 9.14 3.62 -8.88
C GLU A 177 10.67 3.76 -9.06
N GLU A 178 11.34 2.80 -9.70
CA GLU A 178 12.78 2.87 -9.93
C GLU A 178 13.12 3.95 -10.96
N GLY A 179 13.96 4.92 -10.56
CA GLY A 179 14.21 6.14 -11.33
C GLY A 179 13.22 7.28 -11.05
N GLN A 180 12.35 7.17 -10.05
CA GLN A 180 11.54 8.30 -9.56
C GLN A 180 12.43 9.36 -8.92
N ASP A 181 12.38 10.60 -9.43
CA ASP A 181 12.99 11.76 -8.79
C ASP A 181 12.20 12.15 -7.53
N GLY A 182 12.86 12.07 -6.38
CA GLY A 182 12.32 12.48 -5.08
C GLY A 182 11.35 11.49 -4.42
N PRO A 183 10.85 11.85 -3.22
CA PRO A 183 10.13 10.94 -2.34
C PRO A 183 8.63 10.86 -2.63
N THR A 184 8.00 9.73 -2.29
CA THR A 184 6.56 9.54 -2.47
C THR A 184 5.77 10.18 -1.33
N ILE A 185 4.99 11.20 -1.66
CA ILE A 185 4.17 11.96 -0.73
C ILE A 185 2.71 11.50 -0.84
N LYS A 186 2.06 11.19 0.29
CA LYS A 186 0.63 10.87 0.36
C LYS A 186 -0.07 11.69 1.44
N LYS A 187 -1.08 12.46 1.04
CA LYS A 187 -1.82 13.37 1.93
C LYS A 187 -2.76 12.60 2.87
N VAL A 188 -2.64 12.88 4.17
CA VAL A 188 -3.43 12.27 5.25
C VAL A 188 -4.05 13.40 6.09
N SER A 189 -5.32 13.73 5.81
CA SER A 189 -6.03 14.83 6.46
C SER A 189 -5.29 16.18 6.34
N ARG A 190 -4.65 16.66 7.41
CA ARG A 190 -3.92 17.94 7.51
C ARG A 190 -2.39 17.81 7.45
N TYR A 191 -1.90 16.62 7.11
CA TYR A 191 -0.49 16.26 6.99
C TYR A 191 -0.27 15.51 5.68
N SER A 192 0.98 15.21 5.35
CA SER A 192 1.31 14.13 4.43
C SER A 192 2.32 13.17 5.07
N ALA A 193 2.13 11.88 4.86
CA ALA A 193 3.18 10.89 5.06
C ALA A 193 4.11 10.93 3.84
N VAL A 194 5.41 10.78 4.07
CA VAL A 194 6.43 10.79 3.02
C VAL A 194 7.28 9.54 3.14
N PHE A 195 7.37 8.76 2.07
CA PHE A 195 8.27 7.61 1.93
C PHE A 195 9.47 8.03 1.06
N ILE A 196 10.68 7.93 1.61
CA ILE A 196 11.89 8.53 1.04
C ILE A 196 12.80 7.46 0.42
N SER A 197 13.06 6.37 1.13
CA SER A 197 13.86 5.24 0.64
C SER A 197 13.56 3.95 1.39
N LEU A 198 13.96 2.82 0.81
CA LEU A 198 14.00 1.50 1.45
C LEU A 198 15.41 0.93 1.32
N GLU A 199 15.99 0.53 2.45
CA GLU A 199 17.28 -0.17 2.53
C GLU A 199 17.09 -1.56 3.17
N PRO A 200 17.94 -2.57 2.86
CA PRO A 200 18.98 -2.55 1.82
C PRO A 200 18.39 -2.50 0.40
N HIS A 201 19.25 -2.37 -0.61
CA HIS A 201 18.89 -2.54 -2.02
C HIS A 201 19.25 -3.97 -2.45
N PRO A 202 18.43 -4.67 -3.27
CA PRO A 202 18.69 -6.06 -3.68
C PRO A 202 20.07 -6.28 -4.32
N ILE A 203 20.68 -7.44 -4.06
CA ILE A 203 21.98 -7.86 -4.62
C ILE A 203 21.78 -9.16 -5.40
N ALA A 204 22.43 -9.30 -6.56
CA ALA A 204 22.25 -10.46 -7.44
C ALA A 204 22.67 -11.78 -6.76
N GLY A 205 21.70 -12.65 -6.48
CA GLY A 205 21.91 -13.95 -5.84
C GLY A 205 21.79 -13.98 -4.32
N GLU A 206 21.48 -12.84 -3.69
CA GLU A 206 21.19 -12.73 -2.25
C GLU A 206 19.69 -12.57 -2.01
N THR A 207 19.23 -12.95 -0.81
CA THR A 207 17.84 -12.81 -0.36
C THR A 207 17.83 -11.97 0.92
N ILE A 208 17.10 -10.84 0.90
CA ILE A 208 16.93 -9.96 2.06
C ILE A 208 15.89 -10.58 3.01
N ASP A 209 16.18 -10.64 4.32
CA ASP A 209 15.15 -11.01 5.31
C ASP A 209 14.16 -9.85 5.50
N PRO A 210 12.83 -10.08 5.52
CA PRO A 210 11.84 -9.01 5.67
C PRO A 210 12.01 -8.13 6.92
N SER A 211 12.68 -8.60 7.97
CA SER A 211 12.99 -7.85 9.21
C SER A 211 14.28 -7.02 9.16
N GLU A 212 15.08 -7.17 8.10
CA GLU A 212 16.25 -6.34 7.82
C GLU A 212 15.88 -5.03 7.12
N TYR A 213 14.72 -4.96 6.45
CA TYR A 213 14.26 -3.76 5.78
C TYR A 213 14.09 -2.56 6.72
N VAL A 214 14.64 -1.43 6.28
CA VAL A 214 14.59 -0.11 6.90
C VAL A 214 13.96 0.87 5.90
N ALA A 215 12.75 1.34 6.20
CA ALA A 215 12.10 2.40 5.43
C ALA A 215 12.41 3.77 6.06
N VAL A 216 12.89 4.72 5.26
CA VAL A 216 13.03 6.12 5.70
C VAL A 216 11.72 6.85 5.44
N ILE A 217 11.04 7.26 6.51
CA ILE A 217 9.71 7.88 6.47
C ILE A 217 9.73 9.21 7.23
N ALA A 218 9.06 10.24 6.69
CA ALA A 218 8.86 11.52 7.35
C ALA A 218 7.36 11.89 7.43
N VAL A 219 7.04 12.87 8.27
CA VAL A 219 5.71 13.53 8.28
C VAL A 219 5.90 15.02 7.98
N ILE A 220 5.15 15.52 7.01
CA ILE A 220 5.09 16.94 6.63
C ILE A 220 3.65 17.46 6.76
N LYS A 221 3.43 18.75 6.49
CA LYS A 221 2.11 19.40 6.60
C LYS A 221 1.49 19.70 5.23
#